data_AF-A0A515A117-F1
#
_entry.id   AF-A0A515A117-F1
#
_cell.length_a   1.000
_cell.length_b   1.000
_cell.length_c   1.000
_cell.angle_alpha   90.00
_cell.angle_beta   90.00
_cell.angle_gamma   90.00
#
_symmetry.space_group_name_H-M   'P 1'
#
loop_
_entity.id
_entity.type
_entity.pdbx_description
1 polymer ?
#
loop_
_entity_poly.entity_id
_entity_poly.type
_entity_poly.pdbx_seq_one_letter_code
_entity_poly.pdbx_strand_id
1 'polypeptide(L)'
;MSALNILTNINWLLISLYGAYVIYHLLQANGPTDAAGQGLESAVKGVFFVALLVLIGLNLLPYIWIKSIGLLLGILLLWMVYYIYTH
;
A
#
# COMPACT_ATOMS: atom_id res chain seq x y z
N MET A 1 -25.93 7.12 -7.03
CA MET A 1 -24.78 6.65 -6.21
C MET A 1 -24.14 7.86 -5.56
N SER A 2 -23.89 7.86 -4.24
CA SER A 2 -23.31 9.04 -3.57
C SER A 2 -21.81 9.15 -3.88
N ALA A 3 -21.25 10.37 -3.86
CA ALA A 3 -19.83 10.61 -4.06
C ALA A 3 -18.95 9.82 -3.04
N LEU A 4 -19.44 9.67 -1.82
CA LEU A 4 -18.78 8.90 -0.76
C LEU A 4 -18.68 7.41 -1.11
N ASN A 5 -19.74 6.82 -1.68
CA ASN A 5 -19.73 5.41 -2.09
C ASN A 5 -18.78 5.18 -3.27
N ILE A 6 -18.75 6.11 -4.23
CA ILE A 6 -17.81 6.08 -5.36
C ILE A 6 -16.37 6.10 -4.84
N LEU A 7 -16.02 7.07 -3.98
CA LEU A 7 -14.68 7.19 -3.39
C LEU A 7 -14.28 5.94 -2.60
N THR A 8 -15.20 5.40 -1.80
CA THR A 8 -14.94 4.19 -1.01
C THR A 8 -14.60 3.00 -1.90
N ASN A 9 -15.34 2.82 -3.00
CA ASN A 9 -15.10 1.72 -3.94
C ASN A 9 -13.77 1.90 -4.68
N ILE A 10 -13.44 3.11 -5.11
CA ILE A 10 -12.14 3.40 -5.75
C ILE A 10 -10.99 3.12 -4.79
N ASN A 11 -11.10 3.57 -3.53
CA ASN A 11 -10.09 3.28 -2.51
C ASN A 11 -9.93 1.78 -2.27
N TRP A 12 -11.02 1.02 -2.23
CA TRP A 12 -10.94 -0.44 -2.11
C TRP A 12 -10.23 -1.09 -3.30
N LEU A 13 -10.45 -0.58 -4.51
CA LEU A 13 -9.73 -1.05 -5.69
C LEU A 13 -8.22 -0.77 -5.57
N LEU A 14 -7.83 0.44 -5.17
CA LEU A 14 -6.43 0.80 -4.96
C LEU A 14 -5.78 -0.03 -3.84
N ILE A 15 -6.48 -0.19 -2.71
CA ILE A 15 -6.04 -1.03 -1.58
C ILE A 15 -5.86 -2.48 -2.02
N SER A 16 -6.74 -3.00 -2.89
CA SER A 16 -6.63 -4.37 -3.38
C SER A 16 -5.41 -4.57 -4.28
N LEU A 17 -5.15 -3.63 -5.20
CA LEU A 17 -3.97 -3.67 -6.07
C LEU A 17 -2.67 -3.58 -5.26
N TYR A 18 -2.60 -2.61 -4.35
CA TYR A 18 -1.44 -2.44 -3.48
C TYR A 18 -1.27 -3.64 -2.53
N GLY A 19 -2.37 -4.10 -1.94
CA GLY A 19 -2.39 -5.26 -1.04
C GLY A 19 -1.91 -6.54 -1.71
N ALA A 20 -2.31 -6.81 -2.95
CA ALA A 20 -1.82 -7.95 -3.72
C ALA A 20 -0.29 -7.87 -3.90
N TYR A 21 0.25 -6.70 -4.23
CA TYR A 21 1.69 -6.49 -4.35
C TYR A 21 2.45 -6.71 -3.03
N VAL A 22 1.93 -6.15 -1.94
CA VAL A 22 2.54 -6.27 -0.60
C VAL A 22 2.54 -7.73 -0.13
N ILE A 23 1.39 -8.42 -0.26
CA ILE A 23 1.27 -9.83 0.13
C ILE A 23 2.23 -10.69 -0.71
N TYR A 24 2.29 -10.46 -2.02
CA TYR A 24 3.23 -11.17 -2.89
C TYR A 24 4.69 -11.03 -2.43
N HIS A 25 5.12 -9.83 -2.04
CA HIS A 25 6.49 -9.60 -1.57
C HIS A 25 6.75 -10.09 -0.14
N LEU A 26 5.74 -10.09 0.73
CA LEU A 26 5.86 -10.65 2.08
C LEU A 26 6.07 -12.17 2.05
N LEU A 27 5.45 -12.85 1.09
CA LEU A 27 5.58 -14.31 0.93
C LEU A 27 6.90 -14.73 0.26
N GLN A 28 7.58 -13.81 -0.41
CA GLN A 28 8.90 -14.09 -0.98
C GLN A 28 10.00 -13.98 0.06
N ALA A 29 10.95 -14.91 0.00
CA ALA A 29 12.21 -14.82 0.75
C ALA A 29 12.96 -13.53 0.37
N ASN A 30 13.83 -13.07 1.27
CA ASN A 30 14.75 -11.98 0.96
C ASN A 30 15.80 -12.45 -0.05
N GLY A 31 16.31 -11.53 -0.86
CA GLY A 31 17.32 -11.82 -1.86
C GLY A 31 18.64 -12.29 -1.26
N PRO A 32 19.53 -12.87 -2.09
CA PRO A 32 20.87 -13.28 -1.66
C PRO A 32 21.79 -12.05 -1.55
N THR A 33 21.50 -11.17 -0.58
CA THR A 33 22.35 -10.03 -0.21
C THR A 33 23.11 -10.31 1.09
N ASP A 34 24.04 -9.43 1.46
CA ASP A 34 24.64 -9.46 2.79
C ASP A 34 23.58 -9.25 3.90
N ALA A 35 23.95 -9.51 5.16
CA ALA A 35 23.04 -9.44 6.30
C ALA A 35 22.40 -8.04 6.47
N ALA A 36 23.12 -6.98 6.09
CA ALA A 36 22.61 -5.61 6.12
C ALA A 36 21.53 -5.40 5.04
N GLY A 37 21.77 -5.87 3.82
CA GLY A 37 20.80 -5.84 2.72
C GLY A 37 19.54 -6.64 3.03
N GLN A 38 19.68 -7.81 3.66
CA GLN A 38 18.53 -8.62 4.05
C GLN A 38 17.70 -7.93 5.14
N GLY A 39 18.35 -7.26 6.09
CA GLY A 39 17.68 -6.45 7.11
C GLY A 39 16.91 -5.28 6.49
N LEU A 40 17.50 -4.60 5.49
CA LEU A 40 16.87 -3.51 4.77
C LEU A 40 15.63 -3.99 3.98
N GLU A 41 15.75 -5.07 3.22
CA GLU A 41 14.61 -5.64 2.48
C GLU A 41 13.46 -6.02 3.42
N SER A 42 13.77 -6.66 4.55
CA SER A 42 12.78 -7.01 5.55
C SER A 42 12.10 -5.77 6.16
N ALA A 43 12.86 -4.71 6.45
CA ALA A 43 12.32 -3.47 6.97
C ALA A 43 11.38 -2.80 5.96
N VAL A 44 11.79 -2.76 4.69
CA VAL A 44 10.96 -2.24 3.60
C VAL A 44 9.66 -3.03 3.50
N LYS A 45 9.70 -4.36 3.43
CA LYS A 45 8.50 -5.22 3.44
C LYS A 45 7.58 -4.90 4.62
N GLY A 46 8.13 -4.71 5.81
CA GLY A 46 7.40 -4.30 7.00
C GLY A 46 6.72 -2.94 6.88
N VAL A 47 7.41 -1.93 6.35
CA VAL A 47 6.84 -0.58 6.11
C VAL A 47 5.69 -0.64 5.12
N PHE A 48 5.85 -1.38 4.02
CA PHE A 48 4.79 -1.59 3.02
C PHE A 48 3.55 -2.26 3.62
N PHE A 49 3.74 -3.22 4.52
CA PHE A 49 2.64 -3.86 5.24
C PHE A 49 1.92 -2.89 6.19
N VAL A 50 2.65 -2.11 6.98
CA VAL A 50 2.04 -1.10 7.88
C VAL A 50 1.26 -0.06 7.08
N ALA A 51 1.81 0.41 5.96
CA ALA A 51 1.12 1.35 5.08
C ALA A 51 -0.20 0.81 4.51
N LEU A 52 -0.27 -0.49 4.19
CA LEU A 52 -1.51 -1.16 3.79
C LEU A 52 -2.56 -1.12 4.90
N LEU A 53 -2.18 -1.40 6.14
CA LEU A 53 -3.09 -1.32 7.29
C LEU A 53 -3.62 0.10 7.51
N VAL A 54 -2.76 1.11 7.34
CA VAL A 54 -3.16 2.52 7.40
C VAL A 54 -4.19 2.84 6.33
N LEU A 55 -3.99 2.44 5.07
CA LEU A 55 -4.95 2.68 3.99
C LEU A 55 -6.32 2.03 4.28
N ILE A 56 -6.32 0.80 4.79
CA ILE A 56 -7.55 0.10 5.20
C ILE A 56 -8.25 0.91 6.31
N GLY A 57 -7.51 1.29 7.35
CA GLY A 57 -8.03 2.09 8.46
C GLY A 57 -8.64 3.41 7.99
N LEU A 58 -7.96 4.14 7.11
CA LEU A 58 -8.47 5.39 6.53
C LEU A 58 -9.76 5.16 5.74
N ASN A 59 -9.83 4.10 4.93
CA ASN A 59 -11.01 3.85 4.10
C ASN A 59 -12.24 3.38 4.89
N LEU A 60 -12.05 2.77 6.06
CA LEU A 60 -13.14 2.37 6.95
C LEU A 60 -13.83 3.56 7.63
N LEU A 61 -13.17 4.71 7.73
CA LEU A 61 -13.75 5.90 8.33
C LEU A 61 -14.84 6.53 7.44
N PRO A 62 -15.92 7.09 8.02
CA PRO A 62 -17.06 7.61 7.27
C PRO A 62 -16.85 9.04 6.71
N TYR A 63 -15.67 9.62 6.90
CA TYR A 63 -15.40 11.01 6.54
C TYR A 63 -14.87 11.14 5.11
N ILE A 64 -15.51 11.99 4.30
CA ILE A 64 -15.11 12.20 2.89
C ILE A 64 -13.67 12.69 2.74
N TRP A 65 -13.24 13.62 3.60
CA TRP A 65 -11.87 14.17 3.58
C TRP A 65 -10.81 13.10 3.87
N ILE A 66 -11.12 12.16 4.79
CA ILE A 66 -10.24 11.02 5.08
C ILE A 66 -10.15 10.07 3.88
N LYS A 67 -11.26 9.82 3.19
CA LYS A 67 -11.26 9.00 1.97
C LYS A 67 -10.44 9.65 0.85
N SER A 68 -10.50 10.97 0.71
CA SER A 68 -9.64 11.72 -0.24
C SER A 68 -8.16 11.61 0.11
N ILE A 69 -7.80 11.70 1.40
CA ILE A 69 -6.41 11.48 1.86
C ILE A 69 -5.97 10.03 1.55
N GLY A 70 -6.83 9.04 1.85
CA GLY A 70 -6.56 7.63 1.55
C GLY A 70 -6.33 7.38 0.06
N LEU A 71 -7.08 8.06 -0.81
CA LEU A 71 -6.93 7.98 -2.26
C LEU A 71 -5.57 8.51 -2.72
N LEU A 72 -5.20 9.72 -2.26
CA LEU A 72 -3.90 10.33 -2.58
C LEU A 72 -2.74 9.47 -2.08
N LEU A 73 -2.83 8.98 -0.85
CA LEU A 73 -1.82 8.09 -0.26
C LEU A 73 -1.71 6.77 -1.04
N GLY A 74 -2.84 6.18 -1.43
CA GLY A 74 -2.88 4.95 -2.21
C GLY A 74 -2.22 5.11 -3.58
N ILE A 75 -2.48 6.22 -4.28
CA ILE A 75 -1.82 6.54 -5.55
C ILE A 75 -0.31 6.73 -5.34
N LEU A 76 0.11 7.48 -4.33
CA LEU A 76 1.52 7.70 -4.03
C LEU A 76 2.25 6.39 -3.72
N LEU A 77 1.63 5.49 -2.95
CA LEU A 77 2.21 4.20 -2.61
C LEU A 77 2.33 3.30 -3.85
N LEU A 78 1.33 3.26 -4.71
CA LEU A 78 1.43 2.52 -5.98
C LEU A 78 2.49 3.12 -6.92
N TRP A 79 2.63 4.44 -6.93
CA TRP A 79 3.69 5.08 -7.70
C TRP A 79 5.08 4.77 -7.13
N MET A 80 5.24 4.77 -5.81
CA MET A 80 6.47 4.35 -5.16
C MET A 80 6.81 2.88 -5.47
N VAL A 81 5.82 1.98 -5.45
CA VAL A 81 5.99 0.59 -5.91
C VAL A 81 6.50 0.54 -7.34
N TYR A 82 5.85 1.27 -8.24
CA TYR A 82 6.27 1.32 -9.64
C TYR A 82 7.69 1.87 -9.81
N TYR A 83 8.06 2.88 -9.04
CA TYR A 83 9.41 3.45 -9.05
C TYR A 83 10.46 2.43 -8.63
N ILE A 84 10.24 1.73 -7.49
CA ILE A 84 11.14 0.69 -6.98
C ILE A 84 11.23 -0.50 -7.96
N TYR A 85 10.15 -0.83 -8.66
CA TYR A 85 10.17 -1.91 -9.63
C TYR A 85 10.98 -1.55 -10.90
N THR A 86 11.08 -0.27 -11.23
CA THR A 86 11.71 0.19 -12.49
C THR A 86 13.14 0.71 -12.33
N HIS A 87 13.59 0.98 -11.11
CA HIS A 87 14.91 1.53 -10.78
C HIS A 87 15.55 0.75 -9.64
#